data_AF-A0A9W8IYS7-F1
#
_entry.id   AF-A0A9W8IYS7-F1
#
_cell.length_a   1.000
_cell.length_b   1.000
_cell.length_c   1.000
_cell.angle_alpha   90.00
_cell.angle_beta   90.00
_cell.angle_gamma   90.00
#
_symmetry.space_group_name_H-M   'P 1'
#
loop_
_entity.id
_entity.type
_entity.pdbx_description
1 polymer ?
#
loop_
_entity_poly.entity_id
_entity_poly.type
_entity_poly.pdbx_seq_one_letter_code
_entity_poly.pdbx_strand_id
1 'polypeptide(L)'
;MKRLCENLMIDAAHKLGGDTAVIRKEPHNTTSIYDPVAKKKIWVKTQMHVTGAVVQYPTSTADVNEGKAVHYYVDDNKEHALPSTKERPNPQDWEMVHSKNSGFVIVKNDEVFTLDD
;
A
#
# COMPACT_ATOMS: atom_id res chain seq x y z
N MET A 1 -12.40 -1.85 13.46
CA MET A 1 -11.61 -2.47 12.37
C MET A 1 -11.91 -1.87 10.99
N LYS A 2 -13.06 -2.11 10.33
CA LYS A 2 -13.35 -1.55 8.98
C LYS A 2 -13.19 -0.02 8.89
N ARG A 3 -13.68 0.70 9.92
CA ARG A 3 -13.53 2.16 10.06
C ARG A 3 -12.08 2.64 10.20
N LEU A 4 -11.19 1.85 10.82
CA LEU A 4 -9.78 2.22 10.96
C LEU A 4 -9.11 2.21 9.58
N CYS A 5 -9.25 1.11 8.82
CA CYS A 5 -8.68 1.01 7.48
C CYS A 5 -9.20 2.12 6.56
N GLU A 6 -10.52 2.35 6.56
CA GLU A 6 -11.14 3.43 5.78
C GLU A 6 -10.57 4.80 6.15
N ASN A 7 -10.52 5.15 7.45
CA ASN A 7 -10.03 6.44 7.89
C ASN A 7 -8.55 6.67 7.53
N LEU A 8 -7.69 5.66 7.73
CA LEU A 8 -6.25 5.77 7.43
C LEU A 8 -6.00 5.93 5.93
N MET A 9 -6.77 5.23 5.09
CA MET A 9 -6.63 5.30 3.64
C MET A 9 -7.19 6.61 3.06
N ILE A 10 -8.28 7.13 3.61
CA ILE A 10 -8.82 8.44 3.23
C ILE A 10 -7.84 9.55 3.61
N ASP A 11 -7.29 9.52 4.83
CA ASP A 11 -6.27 10.49 5.26
C ASP A 11 -5.02 10.43 4.37
N ALA A 12 -4.58 9.23 3.98
CA ALA A 12 -3.49 9.07 3.03
C ALA A 12 -3.82 9.67 1.65
N ALA A 13 -5.02 9.43 1.14
CA ALA A 13 -5.45 9.99 -0.14
C ALA A 13 -5.41 11.52 -0.13
N HIS A 14 -5.95 12.14 0.92
CA HIS A 14 -5.90 13.60 1.07
C HIS A 14 -4.47 14.13 1.15
N LYS A 15 -3.59 13.50 1.95
CA LYS A 15 -2.19 13.93 2.11
C LYS A 15 -1.38 13.80 0.82
N LEU A 16 -1.66 12.78 0.02
CA LEU A 16 -0.92 12.45 -1.20
C LEU A 16 -1.56 13.07 -2.46
N GLY A 17 -2.65 13.82 -2.33
CA GLY A 17 -3.35 14.44 -3.46
C GLY A 17 -4.04 13.45 -4.38
N GLY A 18 -4.36 12.25 -3.89
CA GLY A 18 -5.06 11.21 -4.66
C GLY A 18 -6.57 11.30 -4.52
N ASP A 19 -7.28 11.02 -5.61
CA ASP A 19 -8.74 11.13 -5.69
C ASP A 19 -9.45 9.82 -5.31
N THR A 20 -8.71 8.71 -5.23
CA THR A 20 -9.26 7.38 -4.94
C THR A 20 -8.33 6.57 -4.04
N ALA A 21 -8.90 5.88 -3.06
CA ALA A 21 -8.19 4.95 -2.19
C ALA A 21 -8.77 3.53 -2.32
N VAL A 22 -7.92 2.56 -2.68
CA VAL A 22 -8.25 1.14 -2.67
C VAL A 22 -7.85 0.57 -1.32
N ILE A 23 -8.85 0.18 -0.53
CA ILE A 23 -8.69 -0.24 0.86
C ILE A 23 -8.65 -1.77 0.92
N ARG A 24 -7.58 -2.36 1.48
CA ARG A 24 -7.66 -3.76 1.91
C ARG A 24 -8.56 -3.87 3.13
N LYS A 25 -9.50 -4.81 3.08
CA LYS A 25 -10.64 -4.88 4.00
C LYS A 25 -10.25 -5.03 5.48
N GLU A 26 -9.08 -5.57 5.79
CA GLU A 26 -8.64 -5.79 7.17
C GLU A 26 -7.11 -5.64 7.38
N PRO A 27 -6.68 -5.22 8.58
CA PRO A 27 -5.26 -5.27 8.95
C PRO A 27 -4.77 -6.72 9.02
N HIS A 28 -3.55 -6.93 8.54
CA HIS A 28 -2.89 -8.23 8.45
C HIS A 28 -1.44 -8.14 8.92
N ASN A 29 -0.82 -9.30 9.17
CA ASN A 29 0.56 -9.41 9.64
C ASN A 29 1.36 -10.44 8.82
N THR A 30 0.95 -10.64 7.57
CA THR A 30 1.61 -11.54 6.63
C THR A 30 1.71 -10.85 5.27
N THR A 31 2.89 -10.85 4.67
CA THR A 31 3.09 -10.37 3.30
C THR A 31 3.77 -11.43 2.47
N SER A 32 3.56 -11.39 1.15
CA SER A 32 4.34 -12.21 0.23
C SER A 32 5.61 -11.47 -0.18
N ILE A 33 6.72 -12.19 -0.27
CA ILE A 33 7.95 -11.74 -0.92
C ILE A 33 8.33 -12.74 -2.02
N TYR A 34 8.95 -12.26 -3.10
CA TYR A 34 9.48 -13.14 -4.13
C TYR A 34 10.82 -13.73 -3.67
N ASP A 35 10.94 -15.06 -3.67
CA ASP A 35 12.19 -15.77 -3.43
C ASP A 35 12.87 -16.03 -4.79
N PRO A 36 14.00 -15.35 -5.10
CA PRO A 36 14.67 -15.50 -6.38
C PRO A 36 15.36 -16.86 -6.54
N VAL A 37 15.70 -17.54 -5.43
CA VAL A 37 16.35 -18.86 -5.44
C VAL A 37 15.33 -19.94 -5.74
N ALA A 38 14.21 -19.92 -5.01
CA ALA A 38 13.13 -20.88 -5.20
C ALA A 38 12.19 -20.53 -6.37
N LYS A 39 12.36 -19.36 -6.99
CA LYS A 39 11.53 -18.81 -8.07
C LYS A 39 10.04 -18.83 -7.75
N LYS A 40 9.67 -18.53 -6.49
CA LYS A 40 8.28 -18.55 -6.03
C LYS A 40 8.02 -17.48 -4.98
N LYS A 41 6.74 -17.13 -4.79
CA LYS A 41 6.32 -16.27 -3.67
C LYS A 41 6.32 -17.08 -2.37
N ILE A 42 6.89 -16.50 -1.31
CA ILE A 42 6.85 -17.05 0.04
C ILE A 42 6.12 -16.05 0.96
N TRP A 43 5.32 -16.57 1.89
CA TRP A 43 4.60 -15.77 2.86
C TRP A 43 5.44 -15.63 4.13
N VAL A 44 5.72 -14.40 4.54
CA VAL A 44 6.48 -14.08 5.74
C VAL A 44 5.61 -13.34 6.74
N LYS A 45 5.77 -13.65 8.03
CA LYS A 45 5.13 -12.90 9.11
C LYS A 45 5.82 -11.54 9.27
N THR A 46 5.01 -10.52 9.44
CA THR A 46 5.42 -9.12 9.62
C THR A 46 4.72 -8.53 10.84
N GLN A 47 5.03 -7.27 11.15
CA GLN A 47 4.27 -6.50 12.12
C GLN A 47 2.83 -6.28 11.61
N MET A 48 1.84 -6.16 12.51
CA MET A 48 0.46 -5.89 12.12
C MET A 48 0.35 -4.55 11.38
N HIS A 49 -0.33 -4.54 10.23
CA HIS A 49 -0.41 -3.37 9.38
C HIS A 49 -1.63 -3.36 8.45
N VAL A 50 -1.92 -2.18 7.91
CA VAL A 50 -2.89 -1.94 6.84
C VAL A 50 -2.12 -1.53 5.60
N THR A 51 -2.36 -2.20 4.48
CA THR A 51 -1.83 -1.81 3.17
C THR A 51 -2.98 -1.39 2.26
N GLY A 52 -2.79 -0.34 1.47
CA GLY A 52 -3.71 0.07 0.42
C GLY A 52 -3.00 0.78 -0.71
N ALA A 53 -3.76 1.23 -1.69
CA ALA A 53 -3.25 2.04 -2.80
C ALA A 53 -4.03 3.35 -2.85
N VAL A 54 -3.31 4.46 -2.98
CA VAL A 54 -3.85 5.77 -3.31
C VAL A 54 -3.52 6.02 -4.77
N VAL A 55 -4.54 6.32 -5.57
CA VAL A 55 -4.39 6.52 -7.01
C VAL A 55 -4.95 7.89 -7.37
N GLN A 56 -4.21 8.60 -8.23
CA GLN A 56 -4.75 9.73 -8.95
C GLN A 56 -5.18 9.24 -10.33
N TYR A 57 -6.48 9.36 -10.65
CA TYR A 57 -6.96 9.00 -11.97
C TYR A 57 -6.68 10.14 -12.96
N PRO A 58 -6.42 9.83 -14.24
CA PRO A 58 -6.27 10.85 -15.26
C PRO A 58 -7.51 11.74 -15.31
N THR A 59 -7.31 13.05 -15.28
CA THR A 59 -8.37 14.03 -15.55
C THR A 59 -8.29 14.46 -17.01
N SER A 60 -9.31 15.13 -17.54
CA SER A 60 -9.29 15.67 -18.92
C SER A 60 -8.16 16.67 -19.18
N THR A 61 -7.44 17.10 -18.13
CA THR A 61 -6.36 18.08 -18.17
C THR A 61 -5.00 17.51 -17.74
N ALA A 62 -4.92 16.26 -17.28
CA ALA A 62 -3.68 15.68 -16.78
C ALA A 62 -3.65 14.14 -16.95
N ASP A 63 -2.70 13.64 -17.74
CA ASP A 63 -2.41 12.22 -17.97
C ASP A 63 -1.53 11.62 -16.85
N VAL A 64 -1.81 11.97 -15.59
CA VAL A 64 -1.00 11.49 -14.46
C VAL A 64 -1.57 10.15 -14.02
N ASN A 65 -0.85 9.08 -14.37
CA ASN A 65 -1.19 7.70 -14.01
C ASN A 65 -0.26 7.25 -12.86
N GLU A 66 -0.26 8.04 -11.79
CA GLU A 66 0.58 7.87 -10.62
C GLU A 66 -0.23 7.25 -9.48
N GLY A 67 0.32 6.20 -8.88
CA GLY A 67 -0.24 5.58 -7.69
C GLY A 67 0.81 5.55 -6.59
N LYS A 68 0.37 5.52 -5.34
CA LYS A 68 1.21 5.25 -4.18
C LYS A 68 0.63 4.08 -3.41
N ALA A 69 1.45 3.08 -3.14
CA ALA A 69 1.13 2.06 -2.16
C ALA A 69 1.38 2.67 -0.78
N VAL A 70 0.43 2.51 0.13
CA VAL A 70 0.49 3.10 1.46
C VAL A 70 0.39 2.00 2.50
N HIS A 71 1.23 2.07 3.53
CA HIS A 71 1.26 1.13 4.63
C HIS A 71 1.21 1.85 5.96
N TYR A 72 0.30 1.39 6.82
CA TYR A 72 0.21 1.83 8.19
C TYR A 72 0.48 0.69 9.15
N TYR A 73 1.49 0.84 10.00
CA TYR A 73 1.63 -0.05 11.14
C TYR A 73 0.51 0.22 12.15
N VAL A 74 -0.10 -0.84 12.66
CA VAL A 74 -1.16 -0.76 13.66
C VAL A 74 -0.80 -1.62 14.88
N ASP A 75 -1.49 -1.41 16.00
CA ASP A 75 -1.36 -2.28 17.16
C ASP A 75 -1.88 -3.70 16.89
N ASP A 76 -1.48 -4.65 17.74
CA ASP A 76 -1.87 -6.05 17.61
C ASP A 76 -3.38 -6.27 17.81
N ASN A 77 -4.07 -5.32 18.45
CA ASN A 77 -5.52 -5.34 18.68
C ASN A 77 -6.31 -4.81 17.47
N LYS A 78 -5.64 -4.26 16.44
CA LYS A 78 -6.23 -3.68 15.23
C LYS A 78 -7.12 -2.47 15.51
N GLU A 79 -6.80 -1.70 16.55
CA GLU A 79 -7.60 -0.56 17.00
C GLU A 79 -7.00 0.79 16.59
N HIS A 80 -5.67 0.93 16.64
CA HIS A 80 -4.98 2.18 16.37
C HIS A 80 -3.75 2.02 15.47
N ALA A 81 -3.48 3.06 14.67
CA ALA A 81 -2.19 3.21 14.01
C ALA A 81 -1.11 3.54 15.05
N LEU A 82 0.07 2.94 14.88
CA LEU A 82 1.21 3.23 15.75
C LEU A 82 1.79 4.62 15.43
N PRO A 83 2.43 5.28 16.41
CA PRO A 83 3.11 6.55 16.16
C PRO A 83 4.18 6.43 15.07
N SER A 84 4.29 7.44 14.21
CA SER A 84 5.34 7.53 13.21
C SER A 84 6.71 7.73 13.87
N THR A 85 7.71 6.94 13.45
CA THR A 85 9.12 7.14 13.83
C THR A 85 9.97 7.38 12.59
N LYS A 86 11.24 7.75 12.78
CA LYS A 86 12.18 7.96 11.66
C LYS A 86 12.45 6.66 10.88
N GLU A 87 12.53 5.53 11.59
CA GLU A 87 12.81 4.21 11.03
C GLU A 87 11.53 3.53 10.50
N ARG A 88 10.36 3.94 10.98
CA ARG A 88 9.04 3.42 10.60
C ARG A 88 8.09 4.59 10.42
N PRO A 89 8.17 5.29 9.27
CA PRO A 89 7.22 6.36 8.97
C PRO A 89 5.81 5.79 8.90
N ASN A 90 4.84 6.55 9.38
CA ASN A 90 3.43 6.17 9.34
C ASN A 90 2.56 7.34 8.86
N PRO A 91 2.01 7.32 7.64
CA PRO A 91 2.15 6.26 6.63
C PRO A 91 3.57 6.09 6.11
N GLN A 92 3.88 4.89 5.66
CA GLN A 92 4.95 4.62 4.71
C GLN A 92 4.36 4.55 3.31
N ASP A 93 4.92 5.31 2.36
CA ASP A 93 4.50 5.30 0.96
C ASP A 93 5.58 4.75 0.02
N TRP A 94 5.13 4.09 -1.05
CA TRP A 94 5.97 3.65 -2.16
C TRP A 94 5.32 4.02 -3.49
N GLU A 95 6.12 4.46 -4.44
CA GLU A 95 5.65 4.78 -5.79
C GLU A 95 5.14 3.53 -6.50
N MET A 96 4.02 3.69 -7.19
CA MET A 96 3.43 2.70 -8.08
C MET A 96 3.40 3.24 -9.50
N VAL A 97 3.64 2.35 -10.46
CA VAL A 97 3.54 2.61 -11.88
C VAL A 97 2.35 1.84 -12.43
N HIS A 98 1.61 2.42 -13.36
CA HIS A 98 0.52 1.74 -14.04
C HIS A 98 1.04 0.74 -15.08
N SER A 99 0.85 -0.55 -14.83
CA SER A 99 1.11 -1.66 -15.76
C SER A 99 -0.11 -1.94 -16.63
N LYS A 100 0.09 -1.99 -17.96
CA LYS A 100 -0.98 -2.26 -18.94
C LYS A 100 -1.74 -3.58 -18.70
N ASN A 101 -1.08 -4.57 -18.09
CA ASN A 101 -1.63 -5.92 -17.93
C ASN A 101 -2.05 -6.24 -16.49
N SER A 102 -1.75 -5.38 -15.52
CA SER A 102 -1.91 -5.69 -14.09
C SER A 102 -2.36 -4.53 -13.21
N GLY A 103 -2.70 -3.36 -13.80
CA GLY A 103 -3.06 -2.17 -13.02
C GLY A 103 -1.86 -1.54 -12.33
N PHE A 104 -2.03 -0.96 -11.14
CA PHE A 104 -0.93 -0.32 -10.40
C PHE A 104 -0.01 -1.35 -9.75
N VAL A 105 1.29 -1.22 -10.00
CA VAL A 105 2.35 -2.10 -9.48
C VAL A 105 3.47 -1.27 -8.87
N ILE A 106 4.09 -1.74 -7.80
CA ILE A 106 5.29 -1.11 -7.22
C ILE A 106 6.49 -1.55 -8.06
N VAL A 107 7.31 -0.60 -8.53
CA VAL A 107 8.55 -0.91 -9.27
C VAL A 107 9.74 -0.52 -8.42
N LYS A 108 10.60 -1.48 -8.07
CA LYS A 108 11.82 -1.22 -7.29
C LYS A 108 12.97 -2.02 -7.87
N ASN A 109 14.06 -1.36 -8.26
CA ASN A 109 15.26 -1.99 -8.84
C ASN A 109 14.92 -2.92 -10.03
N ASP A 110 14.07 -2.46 -10.96
CA ASP A 110 13.55 -3.22 -12.11
C ASP A 110 12.67 -4.46 -11.77
N GLU A 111 12.38 -4.70 -10.48
CA GLU A 111 11.42 -5.72 -10.05
C GLU A 111 10.01 -5.13 -9.89
N VAL A 112 9.01 -5.84 -10.41
CA VAL A 112 7.60 -5.45 -10.37
C VAL A 112 6.88 -6.23 -9.26
N PHE A 113 6.32 -5.51 -8.29
CA PHE A 113 5.53 -6.09 -7.20
C PHE A 113 4.07 -5.72 -7.38
N THR A 114 3.21 -6.72 -7.37
CA THR A 114 1.77 -6.55 -7.27
C THR A 114 1.37 -6.53 -5.79
N LEU A 115 0.43 -5.66 -5.44
CA LEU A 115 -0.29 -5.77 -4.19
C LEU A 115 -1.26 -6.96 -4.30
N ASP A 116 -0.76 -8.19 -4.25
CA ASP A 116 -1.63 -9.39 -4.31
C ASP A 116 -2.49 -9.51 -3.04
N ASP A 117 -3.78 -9.73 -3.23
CA ASP A 117 -4.80 -9.92 -2.18
C ASP A 117 -4.41 -10.97 -1.13
#